data_AF-A0A7C3YT59-F1
#
_entry.id   AF-A0A7C3YT59-F1
#
_cell.length_a   1.000
_cell.length_b   1.000
_cell.length_c   1.000
_cell.angle_alpha   90.00
_cell.angle_beta   90.00
_cell.angle_gamma   90.00
#
_symmetry.space_group_name_H-M   'P 1'
#
loop_
_entity.id
_entity.type
_entity.pdbx_description
1 polymer ?
#
loop_
_entity_poly.entity_id
_entity_poly.type
_entity_poly.pdbx_seq_one_letter_code
_entity_poly.pdbx_strand_id
1 'polypeptide(L)'
;MITRFITKRELILFILLFLLFSVSLLKIDAQEIKSITPPLEKNAFKIAIFGDRTGGDPEGLKYLDRAIYEINQLKPDFVIHIGDMVQGYTRDQNQWIKEKDEFLSYMNKLTMPYYLTAGNHDVFNPFRDPNNRTYEELYKRNFSPLNYSFDYKNSHFVIIYTDEAMTSRPVISENQLAWLKSDLEKTNKTNIFIFMHKPIWSYENSNWDKFHEIIKSFPVKAVFAGHFHAYYKGMNKDGIQYYNVGPLGAEAYTSGDPLTGYFHHYSILTVDGESFKLAIVKIGNVESDDYVLSEDYNKIWSITQLSLEQTNVSGWLWQPIFNPVKGNFDLSIYNPLDKEVNVQVQLDSKSSLWTMTPSVIKLEVPAKFKVEAKLTLSAPRSSPSKIFPPEFNITYNFVNSKGQNVPVIIKRRALLRDARQVYVSDKTIKIDGAKDEIAWNKALPLYNHTWIFSVYERQDKPPKIYLTRDKDYLYFFAEIMDDRYSYYRDAKKDILSDAIVFSTMINEERKDIIIFPFNEEKTAFLAKDPKLIQSEMSKIDGADYTTRTDKNAGYYYCEGKISLSTLFGEGKVDGKQFPFNVGVIDNDLEAFIYLRSWAFDRDPKLWGILKF
;
A
#
# COMPACT_ATOMS: atom_id res chain seq x y z
N MET A 1 -64.97 -11.72 54.13
CA MET A 1 -64.96 -10.25 54.05
C MET A 1 -64.62 -9.87 52.62
N ILE A 2 -65.64 -9.46 51.85
CA ILE A 2 -65.64 -8.73 50.56
C ILE A 2 -64.74 -9.29 49.43
N THR A 3 -65.25 -10.28 48.71
CA THR A 3 -64.94 -10.51 47.28
C THR A 3 -65.70 -9.45 46.48
N ARG A 4 -65.01 -8.37 46.08
CA ARG A 4 -65.59 -7.33 45.23
C ARG A 4 -65.61 -7.86 43.80
N PHE A 5 -66.79 -8.20 43.28
CA PHE A 5 -66.99 -8.55 41.89
C PHE A 5 -66.66 -7.34 41.02
N ILE A 6 -65.62 -7.46 40.20
CA ILE A 6 -65.30 -6.46 39.16
C ILE A 6 -66.51 -6.36 38.25
N THR A 7 -67.11 -5.18 38.17
CA THR A 7 -68.28 -4.95 37.32
C THR A 7 -67.85 -5.02 35.85
N LYS A 8 -68.79 -5.39 34.96
CA LYS A 8 -68.54 -5.47 33.50
C LYS A 8 -67.91 -4.18 32.94
N ARG A 9 -68.20 -3.03 33.56
CA ARG A 9 -67.66 -1.71 33.21
C ARG A 9 -66.19 -1.53 33.65
N GLU A 10 -65.82 -2.03 34.82
CA GLU A 10 -64.44 -2.04 35.31
C GLU A 10 -63.56 -3.01 34.51
N LEU A 11 -64.09 -4.15 34.09
CA LEU A 11 -63.40 -5.09 33.21
C LEU A 11 -63.14 -4.48 31.82
N ILE A 12 -64.12 -3.76 31.26
CA ILE A 12 -63.96 -3.02 30.00
C ILE A 12 -62.92 -1.91 30.14
N LEU A 13 -62.92 -1.17 31.27
CA LEU A 13 -61.92 -0.15 31.52
C LEU A 13 -60.51 -0.75 31.65
N PHE A 14 -60.38 -1.90 32.32
CA PHE A 14 -59.11 -2.61 32.47
C PHE A 14 -58.60 -3.14 31.13
N ILE A 15 -59.49 -3.69 30.29
CA ILE A 15 -59.15 -4.14 28.92
C ILE A 15 -58.75 -2.96 28.04
N LEU A 16 -59.45 -1.82 28.12
CA LEU A 16 -59.09 -0.60 27.39
C LEU A 16 -57.77 0.01 27.88
N LEU A 17 -57.51 0.02 29.19
CA LEU A 17 -56.24 0.46 29.75
C LEU A 17 -55.11 -0.50 29.37
N PHE A 18 -55.34 -1.81 29.35
CA PHE A 18 -54.35 -2.81 28.90
C PHE A 18 -54.11 -2.73 27.39
N LEU A 19 -55.13 -2.42 26.58
CA LEU A 19 -54.98 -2.10 25.16
C LEU A 19 -54.21 -0.80 24.93
N LEU A 20 -54.48 0.25 25.72
CA LEU A 20 -53.72 1.50 25.66
C LEU A 20 -52.27 1.33 26.13
N PHE A 21 -52.02 0.50 27.15
CA PHE A 21 -50.67 0.17 27.64
C PHE A 21 -49.90 -0.77 26.69
N SER A 22 -50.58 -1.71 26.03
CA SER A 22 -49.97 -2.60 25.05
C SER A 22 -49.68 -1.92 23.70
N VAL A 23 -50.46 -0.90 23.33
CA VAL A 23 -50.15 -0.03 22.16
C VAL A 23 -48.99 0.92 22.46
N SER A 24 -48.74 1.28 23.73
CA SER A 24 -47.63 2.16 24.12
C SER A 24 -46.31 1.43 24.44
N LEU A 25 -46.30 0.09 24.53
CA LEU A 25 -45.10 -0.74 24.74
C LEU A 25 -44.60 -1.46 23.47
N LEU A 26 -45.20 -1.21 22.32
CA LEU A 26 -44.70 -1.63 21.00
C LEU A 26 -44.29 -0.42 20.14
N LYS A 27 -43.58 0.55 20.74
CA LYS A 27 -42.55 1.27 19.98
C LYS A 27 -41.29 0.43 20.00
N ILE A 28 -41.36 -0.72 19.32
CA ILE A 28 -40.14 -1.26 18.72
C ILE A 28 -39.73 -0.17 17.74
N ASP A 29 -38.62 0.51 18.04
CA ASP A 29 -37.91 1.34 17.08
C ASP A 29 -37.43 0.37 15.99
N ALA A 30 -38.35 0.01 15.11
CA ALA A 30 -38.03 -0.68 13.89
C ALA A 30 -37.21 0.35 13.13
N GLN A 31 -35.88 0.26 13.27
CA GLN A 31 -34.95 0.87 12.33
C GLN A 31 -35.60 0.70 10.96
N GLU A 32 -36.00 1.81 10.34
CA GLU A 32 -36.57 1.78 9.00
C GLU A 32 -35.63 0.92 8.17
N ILE A 33 -36.10 -0.29 7.80
CA ILE A 33 -35.39 -1.14 6.87
C ILE A 33 -35.34 -0.29 5.61
N LYS A 34 -34.19 0.34 5.39
CA LYS A 34 -33.99 1.29 4.31
C LYS A 34 -34.37 0.55 3.05
N SER A 35 -35.51 0.92 2.45
CA SER A 35 -36.07 0.18 1.33
C SER A 35 -34.97 0.04 0.29
N ILE A 36 -34.64 -1.20 -0.08
CA ILE A 36 -33.63 -1.49 -1.10
C ILE A 36 -34.31 -1.27 -2.46
N THR A 37 -34.70 -0.03 -2.70
CA THR A 37 -35.22 0.39 -4.00
C THR A 37 -33.99 0.70 -4.86
N PRO A 38 -33.87 0.14 -6.07
CA PRO A 38 -32.77 0.51 -6.95
C PRO A 38 -32.77 2.03 -7.17
N PRO A 39 -31.61 2.65 -7.39
CA PRO A 39 -31.56 4.05 -7.77
C PRO A 39 -32.45 4.28 -8.99
N LEU A 40 -33.22 5.37 -8.99
CA LEU A 40 -33.98 5.78 -10.16
C LEU A 40 -33.04 5.90 -11.36
N GLU A 41 -33.49 5.45 -12.53
CA GLU A 41 -32.76 5.63 -13.76
C GLU A 41 -32.48 7.12 -13.96
N LYS A 42 -31.19 7.47 -14.03
CA LYS A 42 -30.75 8.83 -14.24
C LYS A 42 -30.43 9.01 -15.71
N ASN A 43 -30.82 10.16 -16.27
CA ASN A 43 -30.37 10.58 -17.59
C ASN A 43 -28.92 11.08 -17.53
N ALA A 44 -28.00 10.17 -17.18
CA ALA A 44 -26.59 10.45 -16.98
C ALA A 44 -25.73 9.90 -18.12
N PHE A 45 -24.64 10.58 -18.41
CA PHE A 45 -23.66 10.15 -19.41
C PHE A 45 -22.28 10.76 -19.10
N LYS A 46 -21.24 10.23 -19.74
CA LYS A 46 -19.85 10.63 -19.53
C LYS A 46 -19.16 10.86 -20.85
N ILE A 47 -18.41 11.96 -20.94
CA ILE A 47 -17.55 12.21 -22.10
C ILE A 47 -16.12 12.37 -21.63
N ALA A 48 -15.17 11.96 -22.46
CA ALA A 48 -13.76 12.27 -22.25
C ALA A 48 -13.39 13.54 -23.00
N ILE A 49 -12.51 14.35 -22.42
CA ILE A 49 -11.98 15.57 -23.01
C ILE A 49 -10.47 15.44 -23.06
N PHE A 50 -9.93 15.45 -24.27
CA PHE A 50 -8.50 15.43 -24.57
C PHE A 50 -8.03 16.86 -24.85
N GLY A 51 -6.89 17.24 -24.29
CA GLY A 51 -6.24 18.51 -24.60
C GLY A 51 -5.20 18.36 -25.70
N ASP A 52 -4.28 19.32 -25.76
CA ASP A 52 -3.33 19.52 -26.87
C ASP A 52 -2.41 18.32 -27.08
N ARG A 53 -2.32 17.83 -28.32
CA ARG A 53 -1.36 16.77 -28.70
C ARG A 53 0.01 17.33 -29.04
N THR A 54 0.09 18.54 -29.60
CA THR A 54 1.33 19.05 -30.23
C THR A 54 1.99 20.21 -29.51
N GLY A 55 3.22 20.53 -29.90
CA GLY A 55 4.07 21.53 -29.24
C GLY A 55 4.98 20.93 -28.17
N GLY A 56 5.61 19.78 -28.44
CA GLY A 56 6.55 19.08 -27.55
C GLY A 56 7.32 17.95 -28.24
N ASP A 57 8.17 17.26 -27.47
CA ASP A 57 8.98 16.12 -27.93
C ASP A 57 8.11 14.88 -28.26
N PRO A 58 8.47 14.05 -29.27
CA PRO A 58 7.78 12.79 -29.58
C PRO A 58 7.57 11.85 -28.37
N GLU A 59 8.41 11.93 -27.34
CA GLU A 59 8.22 11.20 -26.08
C GLU A 59 6.88 11.49 -25.39
N GLY A 60 6.25 12.64 -25.66
CA GLY A 60 4.91 12.96 -25.17
C GLY A 60 3.83 12.02 -25.71
N LEU A 61 4.03 11.41 -26.88
CA LEU A 61 3.01 10.60 -27.55
C LEU A 61 2.69 9.29 -26.81
N LYS A 62 3.59 8.79 -25.96
CA LYS A 62 3.31 7.63 -25.09
C LYS A 62 2.17 7.91 -24.10
N TYR A 63 1.97 9.17 -23.71
CA TYR A 63 0.87 9.56 -22.83
C TYR A 63 -0.46 9.55 -23.57
N LEU A 64 -0.50 9.97 -24.83
CA LEU A 64 -1.70 9.86 -25.66
C LEU A 64 -2.05 8.38 -25.90
N ASP A 65 -1.08 7.54 -26.27
CA ASP A 65 -1.31 6.11 -26.47
C ASP A 65 -1.84 5.43 -25.19
N ARG A 66 -1.23 5.76 -24.04
CA ARG A 66 -1.71 5.29 -22.74
C ARG A 66 -3.12 5.80 -22.43
N ALA A 67 -3.42 7.08 -22.68
CA ALA A 67 -4.77 7.61 -22.46
C ALA A 67 -5.82 6.92 -23.31
N ILE A 68 -5.50 6.56 -24.57
CA ILE A 68 -6.44 5.81 -25.42
C ILE A 68 -6.72 4.42 -24.84
N TYR A 69 -5.70 3.73 -24.34
CA TYR A 69 -5.90 2.48 -23.59
C TYR A 69 -6.82 2.69 -22.38
N GLU A 70 -6.58 3.72 -21.56
CA GLU A 70 -7.36 4.02 -20.36
C GLU A 70 -8.82 4.38 -20.69
N ILE A 71 -9.05 5.19 -21.71
CA ILE A 71 -10.39 5.56 -22.18
C ILE A 71 -11.17 4.36 -22.69
N ASN A 72 -10.51 3.43 -23.38
CA ASN A 72 -11.16 2.18 -23.79
C ASN A 72 -11.60 1.31 -22.60
N GLN A 73 -10.94 1.42 -21.43
CA GLN A 73 -11.41 0.78 -20.20
C GLN A 73 -12.58 1.54 -19.56
N LEU A 74 -12.52 2.88 -19.54
CA LEU A 74 -13.56 3.72 -18.95
C LEU A 74 -14.86 3.79 -19.76
N LYS A 75 -14.78 3.56 -21.07
CA LYS A 75 -15.90 3.55 -22.02
C LYS A 75 -16.83 4.77 -21.87
N PRO A 76 -16.32 6.01 -22.00
CA PRO A 76 -17.20 7.17 -22.11
C PRO A 76 -18.07 7.07 -23.37
N ASP A 77 -19.18 7.80 -23.40
CA ASP A 77 -20.12 7.84 -24.53
C ASP A 77 -19.44 8.36 -25.81
N PHE A 78 -18.54 9.34 -25.68
CA PHE A 78 -17.68 9.84 -26.75
C PHE A 78 -16.51 10.67 -26.18
N VAL A 79 -15.59 11.07 -27.06
CA VAL A 79 -14.43 11.91 -26.76
C VAL A 79 -14.52 13.26 -27.48
N ILE A 80 -14.07 14.34 -26.87
CA ILE A 80 -13.83 15.63 -27.54
C ILE A 80 -12.35 16.00 -27.41
N HIS A 81 -11.68 16.28 -28.52
CA HIS A 81 -10.29 16.77 -28.56
C HIS A 81 -10.26 18.29 -28.75
N ILE A 82 -9.51 19.01 -27.92
CA ILE A 82 -9.45 20.49 -27.89
C ILE A 82 -8.36 21.04 -28.84
N GLY A 83 -8.18 20.41 -30.00
CA GLY A 83 -7.29 20.90 -31.06
C GLY A 83 -5.80 20.70 -30.84
N ASP A 84 -5.02 21.28 -31.76
CA ASP A 84 -3.57 21.11 -31.88
C ASP A 84 -3.19 19.62 -31.99
N MET A 85 -3.69 19.03 -33.07
CA MET A 85 -3.58 17.60 -33.41
C MET A 85 -2.36 17.29 -34.28
N VAL A 86 -1.93 18.25 -35.11
CA VAL A 86 -0.73 18.16 -35.97
C VAL A 86 0.29 19.20 -35.55
N GLN A 87 1.58 19.02 -35.85
CA GLN A 87 2.61 20.01 -35.49
C GLN A 87 2.47 21.27 -36.33
N GLY A 88 2.00 21.14 -37.58
CA GLY A 88 1.58 22.27 -38.38
C GLY A 88 2.71 23.25 -38.68
N TYR A 89 2.35 24.51 -38.96
CA TYR A 89 3.31 25.57 -39.30
C TYR A 89 4.33 25.18 -40.39
N THR A 90 3.94 24.30 -41.30
CA THR A 90 4.79 23.82 -42.39
C THR A 90 4.46 24.50 -43.72
N ARG A 91 5.40 24.52 -44.66
CA ARG A 91 5.14 24.90 -46.06
C ARG A 91 4.82 23.69 -46.94
N ASP A 92 5.05 22.48 -46.42
CA ASP A 92 4.84 21.23 -47.12
C ASP A 92 3.51 20.59 -46.66
N GLN A 93 2.52 20.57 -47.55
CA GLN A 93 1.24 19.92 -47.29
C GLN A 93 1.40 18.41 -47.04
N ASN A 94 2.39 17.76 -47.65
CA ASN A 94 2.64 16.34 -47.42
C ASN A 94 3.13 16.09 -45.99
N GLN A 95 3.89 17.01 -45.41
CA GLN A 95 4.30 16.94 -44.01
C GLN A 95 3.07 17.04 -43.09
N TRP A 96 2.16 17.99 -43.35
CA TRP A 96 0.90 18.11 -42.60
C TRP A 96 0.05 16.84 -42.72
N ILE A 97 -0.04 16.23 -43.92
CA ILE A 97 -0.77 14.98 -44.14
C ILE A 97 -0.16 13.81 -43.34
N LYS A 98 1.18 13.71 -43.27
CA LYS A 98 1.86 12.70 -42.44
C LYS A 98 1.54 12.87 -40.95
N GLU A 99 1.57 14.10 -40.44
CA GLU A 99 1.24 14.40 -39.04
C GLU A 99 -0.22 14.07 -38.73
N LYS A 100 -1.13 14.36 -39.67
CA LYS A 100 -2.54 13.96 -39.61
C LYS A 100 -2.69 12.45 -39.58
N ASP A 101 -2.00 11.71 -40.44
CA ASP A 101 -2.03 10.24 -40.45
C ASP A 101 -1.52 9.65 -39.13
N GLU A 102 -0.45 10.23 -38.56
CA GLU A 102 0.07 9.85 -37.25
C GLU A 102 -0.98 10.07 -36.15
N PHE A 103 -1.58 11.26 -36.07
CA PHE A 103 -2.65 11.55 -35.10
C PHE A 103 -3.81 10.56 -35.21
N LEU A 104 -4.30 10.30 -36.43
CA LEU A 104 -5.38 9.35 -36.66
C LEU A 104 -5.00 7.91 -36.31
N SER A 105 -3.72 7.53 -36.46
CA SER A 105 -3.24 6.20 -36.05
C SER A 105 -3.43 5.93 -34.55
N TYR A 106 -3.43 6.99 -33.73
CA TYR A 106 -3.77 6.92 -32.30
C TYR A 106 -5.28 6.95 -32.10
N MET A 107 -5.95 8.01 -32.56
CA MET A 107 -7.38 8.22 -32.28
C MET A 107 -8.29 7.11 -32.82
N ASN A 108 -7.92 6.47 -33.95
CA ASN A 108 -8.68 5.36 -34.51
C ASN A 108 -8.62 4.06 -33.68
N LYS A 109 -7.80 4.01 -32.61
CA LYS A 109 -7.82 2.91 -31.62
C LYS A 109 -8.91 3.10 -30.57
N LEU A 110 -9.56 4.27 -30.50
CA LEU A 110 -10.70 4.48 -29.60
C LEU A 110 -11.90 3.63 -30.05
N THR A 111 -12.59 3.06 -29.07
CA THR A 111 -13.77 2.19 -29.30
C THR A 111 -15.09 2.95 -29.28
N MET A 112 -15.03 4.28 -29.14
CA MET A 112 -16.16 5.22 -29.13
C MET A 112 -15.91 6.37 -30.12
N PRO A 113 -16.96 7.09 -30.56
CA PRO A 113 -16.82 8.26 -31.42
C PRO A 113 -15.99 9.36 -30.77
N TYR A 114 -15.33 10.17 -31.59
CA TYR A 114 -14.64 11.38 -31.15
C TYR A 114 -14.97 12.59 -32.02
N TYR A 115 -14.94 13.77 -31.42
CA TYR A 115 -15.20 15.06 -32.05
C TYR A 115 -13.98 15.97 -31.89
N LEU A 116 -13.70 16.78 -32.89
CA LEU A 116 -12.46 17.56 -32.99
C LEU A 116 -12.77 19.06 -32.97
N THR A 117 -11.99 19.80 -32.20
CA THR A 117 -11.91 21.26 -32.21
C THR A 117 -10.67 21.66 -32.98
N ALA A 118 -10.74 22.65 -33.87
CA ALA A 118 -9.56 23.11 -34.60
C ALA A 118 -8.68 24.02 -33.71
N GLY A 119 -7.39 23.71 -33.62
CA GLY A 119 -6.37 24.55 -33.01
C GLY A 119 -5.54 25.33 -34.02
N ASN A 120 -4.65 26.18 -33.52
CA ASN A 120 -3.85 27.03 -34.41
C ASN A 120 -2.79 26.23 -35.18
N HIS A 121 -2.25 25.16 -34.61
CA HIS A 121 -1.31 24.29 -35.32
C HIS A 121 -2.00 23.59 -36.49
N ASP A 122 -3.29 23.29 -36.36
CA ASP A 122 -4.03 22.53 -37.37
C ASP A 122 -4.29 23.32 -38.65
N VAL A 123 -4.38 24.67 -38.55
CA VAL A 123 -4.89 25.54 -39.61
C VAL A 123 -3.92 26.62 -40.08
N PHE A 124 -2.80 26.84 -39.39
CA PHE A 124 -1.85 27.90 -39.75
C PHE A 124 -0.75 27.42 -40.70
N ASN A 125 -0.46 28.25 -41.70
CA ASN A 125 0.82 28.23 -42.40
C ASN A 125 1.89 28.96 -41.54
N PRO A 126 3.20 28.75 -41.79
CA PRO A 126 4.27 29.35 -40.98
C PRO A 126 4.30 30.88 -40.99
N PHE A 127 3.67 31.53 -41.98
CA PHE A 127 3.61 32.99 -42.08
C PHE A 127 2.37 33.60 -41.45
N ARG A 128 1.37 32.78 -41.07
CA ARG A 128 0.07 33.23 -40.54
C ARG A 128 -0.61 34.25 -41.46
N ASP A 129 -0.52 34.04 -42.77
CA ASP A 129 -1.13 34.92 -43.76
C ASP A 129 -2.66 34.73 -43.79
N PRO A 130 -3.46 35.76 -43.41
CA PRO A 130 -4.92 35.67 -43.40
C PRO A 130 -5.55 35.48 -44.79
N ASN A 131 -4.80 35.73 -45.87
CA ASN A 131 -5.24 35.49 -47.24
C ASN A 131 -4.97 34.05 -47.71
N ASN A 132 -4.25 33.25 -46.92
CA ASN A 132 -3.91 31.87 -47.26
C ASN A 132 -4.62 30.87 -46.33
N ARG A 133 -5.78 30.39 -46.79
CA ARG A 133 -6.62 29.42 -46.08
C ARG A 133 -6.34 27.95 -46.44
N THR A 134 -5.19 27.65 -47.04
CA THR A 134 -4.86 26.29 -47.53
C THR A 134 -4.97 25.23 -46.42
N TYR A 135 -4.46 25.51 -45.22
CA TYR A 135 -4.47 24.55 -44.13
C TYR A 135 -5.84 24.44 -43.44
N GLU A 136 -6.68 25.48 -43.46
CA GLU A 136 -8.09 25.34 -43.09
C GLU A 136 -8.84 24.41 -44.06
N GLU A 137 -8.58 24.51 -45.36
CA GLU A 137 -9.18 23.60 -46.34
C GLU A 137 -8.68 22.16 -46.16
N LEU A 138 -7.39 21.98 -45.84
CA LEU A 138 -6.85 20.66 -45.49
C LEU A 138 -7.52 20.11 -44.23
N TYR A 139 -7.66 20.92 -43.18
CA TYR A 139 -8.39 20.54 -41.97
C TYR A 139 -9.80 20.06 -42.31
N LYS A 140 -10.60 20.88 -43.00
CA LYS A 140 -12.01 20.58 -43.32
C LYS A 140 -12.18 19.31 -44.14
N ARG A 141 -11.24 19.02 -45.06
CA ARG A 141 -11.27 17.82 -45.90
C ARG A 141 -10.91 16.54 -45.14
N ASN A 142 -10.17 16.65 -44.04
CA ASN A 142 -9.54 15.49 -43.38
C ASN A 142 -10.08 15.21 -41.98
N PHE A 143 -10.64 16.21 -41.29
CA PHE A 143 -11.06 16.11 -39.91
C PHE A 143 -12.56 16.41 -39.74
N SER A 144 -12.94 17.70 -39.72
CA SER A 144 -14.30 18.13 -39.42
C SER A 144 -14.56 19.55 -39.95
N PRO A 145 -15.80 20.04 -39.95
CA PRO A 145 -16.06 21.48 -40.00
C PRO A 145 -15.29 22.22 -38.89
N LEU A 146 -14.96 23.50 -39.11
CA LEU A 146 -14.23 24.32 -38.13
C LEU A 146 -15.09 24.67 -36.91
N ASN A 147 -16.38 24.91 -37.13
CA ASN A 147 -17.38 25.13 -36.09
C ASN A 147 -18.63 24.31 -36.43
N TYR A 148 -19.24 23.69 -35.41
CA TYR A 148 -20.42 22.85 -35.54
C TYR A 148 -21.02 22.58 -34.16
N SER A 149 -22.22 22.01 -34.13
CA SER A 149 -22.89 21.61 -32.90
C SER A 149 -23.60 20.27 -33.08
N PHE A 150 -23.88 19.59 -31.96
CA PHE A 150 -24.66 18.37 -31.95
C PHE A 150 -25.33 18.16 -30.59
N ASP A 151 -26.43 17.42 -30.60
CA ASP A 151 -27.17 17.06 -29.40
C ASP A 151 -26.78 15.66 -28.92
N TYR A 152 -26.65 15.50 -27.60
CA TYR A 152 -26.61 14.18 -26.96
C TYR A 152 -27.41 14.19 -25.66
N LYS A 153 -28.42 13.32 -25.58
CA LYS A 153 -29.38 13.26 -24.47
C LYS A 153 -29.99 14.64 -24.18
N ASN A 154 -29.82 15.14 -22.95
CA ASN A 154 -30.34 16.44 -22.50
C ASN A 154 -29.33 17.59 -22.67
N SER A 155 -28.27 17.38 -23.47
CA SER A 155 -27.17 18.32 -23.61
C SER A 155 -26.90 18.68 -25.07
N HIS A 156 -26.48 19.93 -25.28
CA HIS A 156 -26.05 20.47 -26.56
C HIS A 156 -24.55 20.78 -26.50
N PHE A 157 -23.80 20.30 -27.49
CA PHE A 157 -22.35 20.45 -27.58
C PHE A 157 -22.02 21.37 -28.74
N VAL A 158 -21.23 22.41 -28.48
CA VAL A 158 -20.86 23.42 -29.48
C VAL A 158 -19.35 23.47 -29.61
N ILE A 159 -18.85 23.33 -30.84
CA ILE A 159 -17.44 23.51 -31.19
C ILE A 159 -17.27 24.87 -31.88
N ILE A 160 -16.38 25.70 -31.35
CA ILE A 160 -16.10 27.06 -31.79
C ILE A 160 -14.67 27.17 -32.31
N TYR A 161 -14.52 27.80 -33.46
CA TYR A 161 -13.23 28.09 -34.08
C TYR A 161 -12.72 29.47 -33.68
N THR A 162 -11.55 29.52 -33.04
CA THR A 162 -11.01 30.76 -32.43
C THR A 162 -10.02 31.51 -33.30
N ASP A 163 -9.62 30.95 -34.45
CA ASP A 163 -8.46 31.41 -35.21
C ASP A 163 -8.81 31.99 -36.58
N GLU A 164 -10.07 32.43 -36.78
CA GLU A 164 -10.54 33.02 -38.05
C GLU A 164 -9.70 34.22 -38.51
N ALA A 165 -9.14 35.00 -37.57
CA ALA A 165 -8.27 36.14 -37.89
C ALA A 165 -6.86 35.73 -38.36
N MET A 166 -6.46 34.46 -38.24
CA MET A 166 -5.12 33.97 -38.58
C MET A 166 -3.99 34.73 -37.88
N THR A 167 -4.21 35.15 -36.63
CA THR A 167 -3.19 35.87 -35.83
C THR A 167 -2.84 35.10 -34.57
N SER A 168 -1.86 35.59 -33.80
CA SER A 168 -1.61 35.06 -32.45
C SER A 168 -2.81 35.26 -31.52
N ARG A 169 -3.63 36.29 -31.75
CA ARG A 169 -4.80 36.61 -30.94
C ARG A 169 -6.04 35.88 -31.45
N PRO A 170 -6.82 35.24 -30.57
CA PRO A 170 -8.06 34.62 -31.00
C PRO A 170 -9.14 35.69 -31.25
N VAL A 171 -9.87 35.52 -32.33
CA VAL A 171 -11.02 36.37 -32.69
C VAL A 171 -12.07 35.49 -33.34
N ILE A 172 -13.28 35.53 -32.79
CA ILE A 172 -14.48 34.90 -33.39
C ILE A 172 -15.15 35.95 -34.28
N SER A 173 -15.40 35.66 -35.56
CA SER A 173 -16.03 36.62 -36.47
C SER A 173 -17.47 36.93 -36.05
N GLU A 174 -17.98 38.09 -36.45
CA GLU A 174 -19.40 38.44 -36.22
C GLU A 174 -20.35 37.42 -36.88
N ASN A 175 -19.93 36.79 -37.99
CA ASN A 175 -20.68 35.72 -38.65
C ASN A 175 -20.75 34.47 -37.77
N GLN A 176 -19.64 34.06 -37.16
CA GLN A 176 -19.62 32.89 -36.27
C GLN A 176 -20.35 33.18 -34.95
N LEU A 177 -20.28 34.42 -34.42
CA LEU A 177 -21.09 34.83 -33.26
C LEU A 177 -22.60 34.82 -33.58
N ALA A 178 -23.00 35.29 -34.77
CA ALA A 178 -24.38 35.23 -35.21
C ALA A 178 -24.86 33.79 -35.42
N TRP A 179 -23.99 32.92 -35.97
CA TRP A 179 -24.24 31.49 -36.07
C TRP A 179 -24.45 30.86 -34.69
N LEU A 180 -23.55 31.13 -33.73
CA LEU A 180 -23.63 30.63 -32.37
C LEU A 180 -24.96 31.04 -31.72
N LYS A 181 -25.33 32.32 -31.82
CA LYS A 181 -26.61 32.79 -31.29
C LYS A 181 -27.79 32.03 -31.92
N SER A 182 -27.80 31.89 -33.24
CA SER A 182 -28.87 31.16 -33.95
C SER A 182 -28.92 29.68 -33.60
N ASP A 183 -27.78 29.05 -33.35
CA ASP A 183 -27.66 27.65 -32.92
C ASP A 183 -28.23 27.46 -31.52
N LEU A 184 -27.86 28.33 -30.57
CA LEU A 184 -28.36 28.33 -29.21
C LEU A 184 -29.87 28.65 -29.11
N GLU A 185 -30.41 29.46 -30.02
CA GLU A 185 -31.86 29.73 -30.10
C GLU A 185 -32.67 28.54 -30.62
N LYS A 186 -32.05 27.61 -31.36
CA LYS A 186 -32.73 26.44 -31.94
C LYS A 186 -32.79 25.25 -31.00
N THR A 187 -31.88 25.17 -30.03
CA THR A 187 -31.82 24.05 -29.09
C THR A 187 -32.75 24.24 -27.90
N ASN A 188 -33.36 23.14 -27.43
CA ASN A 188 -34.17 23.11 -26.21
C ASN A 188 -33.51 22.31 -25.08
N LYS A 189 -32.21 22.02 -25.21
CA LYS A 189 -31.45 21.24 -24.22
C LYS A 189 -31.21 22.04 -22.95
N THR A 190 -31.19 21.35 -21.81
CA THR A 190 -31.06 21.95 -20.48
C THR A 190 -29.61 22.16 -20.05
N ASN A 191 -28.66 21.58 -20.79
CA ASN A 191 -27.23 21.78 -20.58
C ASN A 191 -26.58 22.13 -21.91
N ILE A 192 -25.71 23.14 -21.92
CA ILE A 192 -24.89 23.47 -23.08
C ILE A 192 -23.42 23.49 -22.67
N PHE A 193 -22.57 22.83 -23.46
CA PHE A 193 -21.12 22.79 -23.27
C PHE A 193 -20.44 23.28 -24.54
N ILE A 194 -19.55 24.26 -24.39
CA ILE A 194 -18.84 24.87 -25.51
C ILE A 194 -17.36 24.50 -25.45
N PHE A 195 -16.78 24.14 -26.58
CA PHE A 195 -15.38 23.76 -26.73
C PHE A 195 -14.74 24.65 -27.78
N MET A 196 -13.55 25.16 -27.47
CA MET A 196 -12.75 26.00 -28.35
C MET A 196 -11.29 25.72 -28.09
N HIS A 197 -10.39 26.00 -29.02
CA HIS A 197 -8.97 25.74 -28.76
C HIS A 197 -8.34 26.83 -27.89
N LYS A 198 -8.39 28.10 -28.33
CA LYS A 198 -7.81 29.20 -27.56
C LYS A 198 -8.77 29.73 -26.49
N PRO A 199 -8.34 29.88 -25.23
CA PRO A 199 -9.16 30.46 -24.17
C PRO A 199 -9.32 31.97 -24.40
N ILE A 200 -10.31 32.39 -25.18
CA ILE A 200 -10.49 33.80 -25.59
C ILE A 200 -10.59 34.77 -24.40
N TRP A 201 -11.03 34.28 -23.24
CA TRP A 201 -11.13 35.04 -21.99
C TRP A 201 -9.78 35.39 -21.36
N SER A 202 -8.69 34.76 -21.79
CA SER A 202 -7.33 34.99 -21.28
C SER A 202 -6.52 35.98 -22.13
N TYR A 203 -7.12 36.59 -23.15
CA TYR A 203 -6.45 37.55 -24.03
C TYR A 203 -7.01 38.96 -23.88
N GLU A 204 -6.13 39.93 -23.68
CA GLU A 204 -6.50 41.35 -23.75
C GLU A 204 -6.97 41.72 -25.17
N ASN A 205 -8.06 42.49 -25.27
CA ASN A 205 -8.67 42.92 -26.52
C ASN A 205 -9.17 41.78 -27.42
N SER A 206 -9.47 40.59 -26.86
CA SER A 206 -10.30 39.61 -27.55
C SER A 206 -11.76 40.07 -27.61
N ASN A 207 -12.59 39.39 -28.38
CA ASN A 207 -14.04 39.62 -28.37
C ASN A 207 -14.78 38.73 -27.37
N TRP A 208 -14.12 38.33 -26.28
CA TRP A 208 -14.72 37.51 -25.22
C TRP A 208 -15.97 38.15 -24.61
N ASP A 209 -15.98 39.46 -24.35
CA ASP A 209 -17.16 40.12 -23.76
C ASP A 209 -18.40 39.93 -24.64
N LYS A 210 -18.28 40.15 -25.95
CA LYS A 210 -19.38 39.91 -26.91
C LYS A 210 -19.82 38.44 -26.92
N PHE A 211 -18.86 37.51 -26.95
CA PHE A 211 -19.15 36.09 -26.88
C PHE A 211 -19.90 35.72 -25.59
N HIS A 212 -19.43 36.21 -24.45
CA HIS A 212 -20.02 35.93 -23.15
C HIS A 212 -21.43 36.52 -23.01
N GLU A 213 -21.63 37.74 -23.48
CA GLU A 213 -22.94 38.40 -23.52
C GLU A 213 -23.98 37.61 -24.32
N ILE A 214 -23.56 36.91 -25.39
CA ILE A 214 -24.44 36.02 -26.14
C ILE A 214 -24.78 34.79 -25.31
N ILE A 215 -23.77 34.08 -24.79
CA ILE A 215 -23.99 32.75 -24.20
C ILE A 215 -24.64 32.79 -22.81
N LYS A 216 -24.53 33.89 -22.06
CA LYS A 216 -25.10 34.01 -20.70
C LYS A 216 -26.63 33.97 -20.66
N SER A 217 -27.29 34.20 -21.79
CA SER A 217 -28.76 34.11 -21.91
C SER A 217 -29.27 32.68 -22.15
N PHE A 218 -28.37 31.70 -22.29
CA PHE A 218 -28.68 30.31 -22.57
C PHE A 218 -28.19 29.40 -21.43
N PRO A 219 -28.67 28.15 -21.31
CA PRO A 219 -28.27 27.23 -20.25
C PRO A 219 -26.85 26.64 -20.45
N VAL A 220 -25.88 27.49 -20.76
CA VAL A 220 -24.46 27.13 -20.85
C VAL A 220 -23.92 26.85 -19.46
N LYS A 221 -23.34 25.67 -19.30
CA LYS A 221 -22.81 25.18 -18.03
C LYS A 221 -21.31 25.38 -17.93
N ALA A 222 -20.60 25.13 -19.03
CA ALA A 222 -19.15 25.30 -19.09
C ALA A 222 -18.62 25.58 -20.49
N VAL A 223 -17.46 26.24 -20.52
CA VAL A 223 -16.64 26.46 -21.71
C VAL A 223 -15.26 25.84 -21.46
N PHE A 224 -14.79 25.03 -22.40
CA PHE A 224 -13.51 24.32 -22.34
C PHE A 224 -12.55 24.84 -23.42
N ALA A 225 -11.31 25.10 -23.02
CA ALA A 225 -10.22 25.45 -23.93
C ALA A 225 -8.93 24.67 -23.63
N GLY A 226 -7.92 24.82 -24.50
CA GLY A 226 -6.58 24.20 -24.40
C GLY A 226 -5.50 25.27 -24.55
N HIS A 227 -4.57 25.07 -25.49
CA HIS A 227 -3.55 26.03 -25.95
C HIS A 227 -2.41 26.35 -24.96
N PHE A 228 -2.71 26.53 -23.67
CA PHE A 228 -1.70 26.89 -22.66
C PHE A 228 -0.93 25.72 -22.07
N HIS A 229 -1.26 24.48 -22.46
CA HIS A 229 -0.62 23.27 -21.97
C HIS A 229 -0.61 23.18 -20.42
N ALA A 230 -1.65 23.72 -19.78
CA ALA A 230 -1.84 23.65 -18.34
C ALA A 230 -3.32 23.41 -18.01
N TYR A 231 -3.57 22.48 -17.10
CA TYR A 231 -4.89 22.35 -16.51
C TYR A 231 -5.14 23.45 -15.48
N TYR A 232 -6.26 24.13 -15.60
CA TYR A 232 -6.83 24.86 -14.48
C TYR A 232 -8.35 25.02 -14.59
N LYS A 233 -9.01 24.99 -13.44
CA LYS A 233 -10.39 25.47 -13.30
C LYS A 233 -10.34 26.99 -13.20
N GLY A 234 -10.75 27.66 -14.27
CA GLY A 234 -10.75 29.12 -14.36
C GLY A 234 -11.93 29.77 -13.62
N MET A 235 -12.29 30.96 -14.06
CA MET A 235 -13.39 31.73 -13.48
C MET A 235 -14.75 31.04 -13.67
N ASN A 236 -15.68 31.36 -12.77
CA ASN A 236 -17.11 31.15 -12.97
C ASN A 236 -17.77 32.52 -13.08
N LYS A 237 -18.38 32.81 -14.23
CA LYS A 237 -19.04 34.10 -14.49
C LYS A 237 -20.45 33.84 -15.01
N ASP A 238 -21.44 34.46 -14.36
CA ASP A 238 -22.86 34.29 -14.66
C ASP A 238 -23.32 32.82 -14.66
N GLY A 239 -22.73 32.00 -13.78
CA GLY A 239 -23.02 30.56 -13.68
C GLY A 239 -22.26 29.69 -14.69
N ILE A 240 -21.50 30.29 -15.61
CA ILE A 240 -20.73 29.60 -16.64
C ILE A 240 -19.30 29.38 -16.15
N GLN A 241 -18.90 28.11 -16.07
CA GLN A 241 -17.55 27.74 -15.65
C GLN A 241 -16.59 27.66 -16.85
N TYR A 242 -15.45 28.34 -16.75
CA TYR A 242 -14.40 28.28 -17.76
C TYR A 242 -13.29 27.31 -17.31
N TYR A 243 -12.86 26.45 -18.21
CA TYR A 243 -11.80 25.47 -17.98
C TYR A 243 -10.71 25.59 -19.04
N ASN A 244 -9.46 25.50 -18.61
CA ASN A 244 -8.35 25.18 -19.48
C ASN A 244 -7.95 23.73 -19.23
N VAL A 245 -8.02 22.92 -20.28
CA VAL A 245 -7.58 21.53 -20.31
C VAL A 245 -6.10 21.57 -20.67
N GLY A 246 -5.31 20.78 -19.96
CA GLY A 246 -3.88 20.67 -20.22
C GLY A 246 -3.55 19.61 -21.26
N PRO A 247 -2.26 19.35 -21.50
CA PRO A 247 -1.79 18.67 -22.70
C PRO A 247 -1.99 17.16 -22.61
N LEU A 248 -2.18 16.51 -23.77
CA LEU A 248 -2.18 15.06 -23.93
C LEU A 248 -1.38 14.65 -25.17
N GLY A 249 -0.06 14.57 -25.00
CA GLY A 249 0.88 14.36 -26.11
C GLY A 249 1.85 15.52 -26.27
N ALA A 250 1.42 16.74 -25.91
CA ALA A 250 2.22 17.96 -26.03
C ALA A 250 3.21 18.15 -24.86
N GLU A 251 3.99 19.23 -24.89
CA GLU A 251 4.90 19.55 -23.79
C GLU A 251 4.15 19.86 -22.49
N ALA A 252 4.39 19.06 -21.45
CA ALA A 252 3.71 19.21 -20.16
C ALA A 252 4.60 19.72 -19.03
N TYR A 253 5.88 19.33 -18.96
CA TYR A 253 6.70 19.48 -17.73
C TYR A 253 7.76 20.59 -17.76
N THR A 254 8.02 21.20 -18.90
CA THR A 254 9.05 22.25 -19.02
C THR A 254 8.53 23.62 -18.61
N SER A 255 7.21 23.78 -18.57
CA SER A 255 6.54 25.05 -18.28
C SER A 255 6.16 25.23 -16.79
N GLY A 256 6.28 24.19 -15.96
CA GLY A 256 6.02 24.28 -14.51
C GLY A 256 5.87 22.94 -13.78
N ASP A 257 5.42 23.00 -12.53
CA ASP A 257 5.25 21.84 -11.66
C ASP A 257 3.87 21.17 -11.89
N PRO A 258 3.74 19.82 -11.77
CA PRO A 258 2.45 19.15 -11.87
C PRO A 258 1.37 19.67 -10.91
N LEU A 259 1.74 20.26 -9.76
CA LEU A 259 0.80 20.88 -8.82
C LEU A 259 0.24 22.21 -9.32
N THR A 260 0.84 22.82 -10.34
CA THR A 260 0.39 24.06 -10.96
C THR A 260 -0.29 23.85 -12.32
N GLY A 261 -0.74 22.62 -12.63
CA GLY A 261 -1.50 22.31 -13.85
C GLY A 261 -0.69 21.69 -15.00
N TYR A 262 0.63 21.64 -14.88
CA TYR A 262 1.57 21.18 -15.91
C TYR A 262 1.78 19.66 -15.86
N PHE A 263 0.81 18.92 -16.38
CA PHE A 263 0.85 17.45 -16.43
C PHE A 263 -0.08 16.88 -17.51
N HIS A 264 0.28 15.71 -18.02
CA HIS A 264 -0.59 14.95 -18.92
C HIS A 264 -1.81 14.39 -18.20
N HIS A 265 -2.98 14.62 -18.80
CA HIS A 265 -4.24 14.06 -18.33
C HIS A 265 -5.28 14.05 -19.45
N TYR A 266 -6.41 13.40 -19.17
CA TYR A 266 -7.68 13.71 -19.80
C TYR A 266 -8.69 14.06 -18.71
N SER A 267 -9.78 14.70 -19.10
CA SER A 267 -10.90 14.99 -18.20
C SER A 267 -12.08 14.10 -18.50
N ILE A 268 -12.79 13.63 -17.47
CA ILE A 268 -14.09 12.96 -17.61
C ILE A 268 -15.18 13.93 -17.14
N LEU A 269 -15.99 14.40 -18.08
CA LEU A 269 -17.18 15.19 -17.79
C LEU A 269 -18.36 14.24 -17.62
N THR A 270 -18.86 14.14 -16.40
CA THR A 270 -20.11 13.42 -16.09
C THR A 270 -21.25 14.42 -16.01
N VAL A 271 -22.29 14.21 -16.80
CA VAL A 271 -23.54 14.99 -16.75
C VAL A 271 -24.60 14.10 -16.11
N ASP A 272 -25.30 14.63 -15.12
CA ASP A 272 -26.39 13.96 -14.40
C ASP A 272 -27.53 14.96 -14.16
N GLY A 273 -28.60 14.84 -14.95
CA GLY A 273 -29.67 15.83 -14.99
C GLY A 273 -29.12 17.19 -15.46
N GLU A 274 -29.36 18.24 -14.68
CA GLU A 274 -28.83 19.59 -14.96
C GLU A 274 -27.48 19.89 -14.28
N SER A 275 -26.94 18.89 -13.59
CA SER A 275 -25.66 18.99 -12.90
C SER A 275 -24.55 18.34 -13.73
N PHE A 276 -23.34 18.84 -13.57
CA PHE A 276 -22.16 18.19 -14.15
C PHE A 276 -21.01 18.18 -13.15
N LYS A 277 -20.09 17.23 -13.33
CA LYS A 277 -18.80 17.19 -12.66
C LYS A 277 -17.69 16.88 -13.65
N LEU A 278 -16.56 17.54 -13.47
CA LEU A 278 -15.33 17.27 -14.20
C LEU A 278 -14.36 16.55 -13.28
N ALA A 279 -13.97 15.33 -13.64
CA ALA A 279 -12.91 14.60 -12.98
C ALA A 279 -11.63 14.67 -13.82
N ILE A 280 -10.49 14.87 -13.17
CA ILE A 280 -9.18 14.93 -13.83
C ILE A 280 -8.49 13.59 -13.59
N VAL A 281 -8.15 12.90 -14.68
CA VAL A 281 -7.46 11.61 -14.61
C VAL A 281 -6.05 11.77 -15.12
N LYS A 282 -5.08 11.73 -14.20
CA LYS A 282 -3.67 11.68 -14.56
C LYS A 282 -3.37 10.37 -15.26
N ILE A 283 -2.59 10.44 -16.33
CA ILE A 283 -2.25 9.26 -17.13
C ILE A 283 -1.48 8.23 -16.28
N GLY A 284 -1.83 6.95 -16.43
CA GLY A 284 -1.23 5.82 -15.71
C GLY A 284 -2.07 5.32 -14.52
N ASN A 285 -3.31 5.78 -14.35
CA ASN A 285 -4.14 5.48 -13.17
C ASN A 285 -5.41 4.68 -13.47
N VAL A 286 -5.57 4.15 -14.69
CA VAL A 286 -6.67 3.25 -15.06
C VAL A 286 -6.12 1.99 -15.71
N GLU A 287 -6.58 0.83 -15.27
CA GLU A 287 -6.17 -0.47 -15.83
C GLU A 287 -7.39 -1.32 -16.19
N SER A 288 -7.16 -2.33 -17.02
CA SER A 288 -8.15 -3.37 -17.33
C SER A 288 -8.47 -4.23 -16.10
N ASP A 289 -9.61 -4.92 -16.14
CA ASP A 289 -10.01 -5.90 -15.13
C ASP A 289 -9.04 -7.09 -15.04
N ASP A 290 -8.33 -7.39 -16.13
CA ASP A 290 -7.30 -8.43 -16.21
C ASP A 290 -5.88 -7.95 -15.81
N TYR A 291 -5.73 -6.76 -15.22
CA TYR A 291 -4.44 -6.19 -14.85
C TYR A 291 -3.57 -7.17 -14.03
N VAL A 292 -4.18 -7.89 -13.09
CA VAL A 292 -3.56 -9.00 -12.35
C VAL A 292 -4.43 -10.24 -12.49
N LEU A 293 -3.88 -11.30 -13.08
CA LEU A 293 -4.56 -12.58 -13.17
C LEU A 293 -4.37 -13.40 -11.90
N SER A 294 -5.37 -14.23 -11.57
CA SER A 294 -5.34 -15.11 -10.39
C SER A 294 -4.18 -16.10 -10.44
N GLU A 295 -3.76 -16.57 -11.63
CA GLU A 295 -2.61 -17.45 -11.75
C GLU A 295 -1.31 -16.78 -11.28
N ASP A 296 -1.13 -15.51 -11.61
CA ASP A 296 0.07 -14.75 -11.26
C ASP A 296 0.09 -14.48 -9.75
N TYR A 297 -1.07 -14.10 -9.20
CA TYR A 297 -1.24 -13.96 -7.76
C TYR A 297 -0.88 -15.27 -7.02
N ASN A 298 -1.40 -16.41 -7.48
CA ASN A 298 -1.13 -17.71 -6.84
C ASN A 298 0.34 -18.12 -6.93
N LYS A 299 1.03 -17.80 -8.03
CA LYS A 299 2.47 -18.05 -8.21
C LYS A 299 3.31 -17.18 -7.26
N ILE A 300 3.00 -15.89 -7.17
CA ILE A 300 3.65 -14.97 -6.23
C ILE A 300 3.38 -15.41 -4.78
N TRP A 301 2.14 -15.77 -4.47
CA TRP A 301 1.76 -16.31 -3.16
C TRP A 301 2.58 -17.57 -2.82
N SER A 302 2.75 -18.48 -3.78
CA SER A 302 3.57 -19.69 -3.61
C SER A 302 5.03 -19.36 -3.30
N ILE A 303 5.62 -18.36 -3.97
CA ILE A 303 6.96 -17.85 -3.64
C ILE A 303 6.97 -17.31 -2.19
N THR A 304 6.04 -16.41 -1.86
CA THR A 304 6.04 -15.76 -0.53
C THR A 304 5.72 -16.69 0.65
N GLN A 305 5.03 -17.81 0.44
CA GLN A 305 4.68 -18.77 1.50
C GLN A 305 5.58 -20.01 1.49
N LEU A 306 5.67 -20.73 0.37
CA LEU A 306 6.40 -22.01 0.34
C LEU A 306 7.90 -21.80 0.35
N SER A 307 8.41 -20.77 -0.35
CA SER A 307 9.83 -20.44 -0.23
C SER A 307 10.14 -19.78 1.10
N LEU A 308 9.17 -19.18 1.82
CA LEU A 308 9.39 -18.72 3.20
C LEU A 308 9.81 -19.87 4.12
N GLU A 309 9.17 -21.02 3.98
CA GLU A 309 9.45 -22.20 4.79
C GLU A 309 10.72 -22.96 4.35
N GLN A 310 10.99 -22.98 3.03
CA GLN A 310 12.00 -23.88 2.47
C GLN A 310 13.30 -23.18 2.04
N THR A 311 13.30 -21.85 1.96
CA THR A 311 14.50 -21.05 1.70
C THR A 311 15.13 -20.62 3.02
N ASN A 312 16.44 -20.84 3.19
CA ASN A 312 17.13 -20.56 4.44
C ASN A 312 18.54 -20.01 4.22
N VAL A 313 19.03 -19.23 5.20
CA VAL A 313 20.44 -18.87 5.35
C VAL A 313 20.91 -19.49 6.66
N SER A 314 21.63 -20.61 6.58
CA SER A 314 22.12 -21.36 7.73
C SER A 314 23.57 -21.07 8.05
N GLY A 315 23.88 -21.05 9.33
CA GLY A 315 25.18 -20.66 9.87
C GLY A 315 25.02 -19.61 10.97
N TRP A 316 26.12 -19.30 11.63
CA TRP A 316 26.11 -18.32 12.72
C TRP A 316 27.46 -17.61 12.83
N LEU A 317 27.43 -16.43 13.42
CA LEU A 317 28.62 -15.65 13.74
C LEU A 317 28.56 -15.10 15.15
N TRP A 318 29.72 -14.92 15.79
CA TRP A 318 29.79 -14.09 16.98
C TRP A 318 29.45 -12.64 16.64
N GLN A 319 28.87 -11.92 17.60
CA GLN A 319 28.75 -10.47 17.49
C GLN A 319 30.15 -9.85 17.47
N PRO A 320 30.43 -8.89 16.58
CA PRO A 320 31.75 -8.28 16.47
C PRO A 320 32.02 -7.23 17.57
N ILE A 321 31.76 -7.55 18.84
CA ILE A 321 31.92 -6.61 19.97
C ILE A 321 33.40 -6.49 20.35
N PHE A 322 34.05 -7.63 20.54
CA PHE A 322 35.43 -7.72 21.03
C PHE A 322 36.44 -7.78 19.88
N ASN A 323 36.11 -8.53 18.83
CA ASN A 323 36.98 -8.75 17.67
C ASN A 323 36.18 -8.65 16.37
N PRO A 324 36.82 -8.34 15.24
CA PRO A 324 36.24 -8.58 13.92
C PRO A 324 35.84 -10.05 13.77
N VAL A 325 34.78 -10.31 12.99
CA VAL A 325 34.26 -11.67 12.77
C VAL A 325 34.20 -11.99 11.29
N LYS A 326 34.39 -13.27 10.96
CA LYS A 326 34.27 -13.82 9.61
C LYS A 326 33.84 -15.27 9.68
N GLY A 327 32.89 -15.67 8.84
CA GLY A 327 32.33 -17.02 8.88
C GLY A 327 31.56 -17.37 7.62
N ASN A 328 31.48 -18.69 7.36
CA ASN A 328 30.78 -19.23 6.21
C ASN A 328 29.33 -19.53 6.56
N PHE A 329 28.46 -19.33 5.58
CA PHE A 329 27.03 -19.63 5.65
C PHE A 329 26.65 -20.44 4.42
N ASP A 330 25.70 -21.34 4.62
CA ASP A 330 25.05 -22.10 3.56
C ASP A 330 23.70 -21.44 3.26
N LEU A 331 23.42 -21.27 1.97
CA LEU A 331 22.20 -20.69 1.44
C LEU A 331 21.43 -21.79 0.72
N SER A 332 20.20 -22.05 1.15
CA SER A 332 19.28 -23.00 0.52
C SER A 332 18.14 -22.21 -0.11
N ILE A 333 17.99 -22.25 -1.44
CA ILE A 333 16.92 -21.54 -2.18
C ILE A 333 15.97 -22.56 -2.81
N TYR A 334 14.67 -22.43 -2.53
CA TYR A 334 13.64 -23.29 -3.12
C TYR A 334 12.78 -22.51 -4.12
N ASN A 335 12.65 -23.05 -5.33
CA ASN A 335 11.73 -22.54 -6.34
C ASN A 335 10.40 -23.32 -6.30
N PRO A 336 9.28 -22.69 -5.91
CA PRO A 336 7.99 -23.34 -5.85
C PRO A 336 7.24 -23.25 -7.18
N LEU A 337 7.80 -22.63 -8.21
CA LEU A 337 7.19 -22.51 -9.53
C LEU A 337 7.36 -23.79 -10.34
N ASP A 338 6.60 -23.86 -11.43
CA ASP A 338 6.62 -24.92 -12.44
C ASP A 338 7.67 -24.68 -13.54
N LYS A 339 8.39 -23.55 -13.49
CA LYS A 339 9.49 -23.19 -14.39
C LYS A 339 10.70 -22.73 -13.61
N GLU A 340 11.86 -22.78 -14.26
CA GLU A 340 13.08 -22.21 -13.72
C GLU A 340 12.93 -20.71 -13.43
N VAL A 341 13.54 -20.26 -12.33
CA VAL A 341 13.54 -18.85 -11.93
C VAL A 341 14.94 -18.40 -11.56
N ASN A 342 15.28 -17.19 -12.02
CA ASN A 342 16.51 -16.52 -11.62
C ASN A 342 16.33 -15.87 -10.26
N VAL A 343 17.15 -16.25 -9.29
CA VAL A 343 17.15 -15.71 -7.93
C VAL A 343 18.44 -14.94 -7.67
N GLN A 344 18.32 -13.77 -7.07
CA GLN A 344 19.45 -12.97 -6.62
C GLN A 344 19.42 -12.81 -5.10
N VAL A 345 20.56 -13.03 -4.45
CA VAL A 345 20.73 -12.83 -3.01
C VAL A 345 21.77 -11.75 -2.76
N GLN A 346 21.39 -10.77 -1.96
CA GLN A 346 22.24 -9.65 -1.54
C GLN A 346 21.89 -9.21 -0.12
N LEU A 347 22.82 -8.53 0.56
CA LEU A 347 22.49 -7.88 1.83
C LEU A 347 21.53 -6.71 1.60
N ASP A 348 20.59 -6.53 2.53
CA ASP A 348 19.76 -5.34 2.61
C ASP A 348 20.64 -4.11 2.88
N SER A 349 20.30 -2.97 2.29
CA SER A 349 21.08 -1.73 2.44
C SER A 349 21.15 -1.26 3.89
N LYS A 350 20.21 -1.68 4.74
CA LYS A 350 20.23 -1.41 6.18
C LYS A 350 21.29 -2.23 6.94
N SER A 351 21.83 -3.29 6.36
CA SER A 351 22.86 -4.15 6.97
C SER A 351 24.30 -3.69 6.67
N SER A 352 24.54 -2.37 6.63
CA SER A 352 25.80 -1.75 6.18
C SER A 352 27.04 -2.09 7.00
N LEU A 353 26.89 -2.62 8.23
CA LEU A 353 28.01 -3.14 9.02
C LEU A 353 28.62 -4.41 8.41
N TRP A 354 27.82 -5.19 7.67
CA TRP A 354 28.19 -6.50 7.19
C TRP A 354 28.71 -6.46 5.76
N THR A 355 29.72 -7.25 5.50
CA THR A 355 30.21 -7.54 4.14
C THR A 355 29.89 -8.98 3.81
N MET A 356 29.28 -9.19 2.64
CA MET A 356 29.00 -10.50 2.06
C MET A 356 29.96 -10.77 0.90
N THR A 357 30.53 -11.97 0.86
CA THR A 357 31.38 -12.44 -0.26
C THR A 357 30.81 -13.76 -0.82
N PRO A 358 30.46 -13.81 -2.12
CA PRO A 358 30.41 -12.68 -3.06
C PRO A 358 29.35 -11.64 -2.65
N SER A 359 29.45 -10.41 -3.13
CA SER A 359 28.53 -9.31 -2.75
C SER A 359 27.11 -9.49 -3.30
N VAL A 360 26.96 -10.28 -4.38
CA VAL A 360 25.69 -10.73 -4.94
C VAL A 360 25.87 -12.18 -5.37
N ILE A 361 24.90 -13.03 -5.04
CA ILE A 361 24.81 -14.41 -5.52
C ILE A 361 23.67 -14.48 -6.52
N LYS A 362 23.93 -14.99 -7.72
CA LYS A 362 22.92 -15.23 -8.75
C LYS A 362 22.77 -16.73 -8.96
N LEU A 363 21.53 -17.21 -8.92
CA LEU A 363 21.20 -18.63 -9.03
C LEU A 363 20.11 -18.82 -10.06
N GLU A 364 20.30 -19.80 -10.94
CA GLU A 364 19.24 -20.39 -11.76
C GLU A 364 18.67 -21.55 -10.97
N VAL A 365 17.41 -21.44 -10.54
CA VAL A 365 16.77 -22.43 -9.66
C VAL A 365 15.70 -23.18 -10.45
N PRO A 366 15.92 -24.47 -10.79
CA PRO A 366 14.97 -25.25 -11.58
C PRO A 366 13.59 -25.34 -10.92
N ALA A 367 12.57 -25.65 -11.72
CA ALA A 367 11.20 -25.83 -11.26
C ALA A 367 11.11 -26.85 -10.11
N LYS A 368 10.36 -26.52 -9.05
CA LYS A 368 10.13 -27.41 -7.89
C LYS A 368 11.43 -27.97 -7.28
N PHE A 369 12.53 -27.25 -7.40
CA PHE A 369 13.85 -27.70 -6.97
C PHE A 369 14.50 -26.76 -5.96
N LYS A 370 15.46 -27.31 -5.23
CA LYS A 370 16.24 -26.59 -4.23
C LYS A 370 17.70 -26.52 -4.66
N VAL A 371 18.26 -25.32 -4.66
CA VAL A 371 19.67 -25.08 -4.97
C VAL A 371 20.39 -24.58 -3.73
N GLU A 372 21.57 -25.14 -3.49
CA GLU A 372 22.45 -24.74 -2.40
C GLU A 372 23.58 -23.84 -2.92
N ALA A 373 23.95 -22.84 -2.15
CA ALA A 373 25.10 -21.97 -2.40
C ALA A 373 25.82 -21.63 -1.10
N LYS A 374 27.04 -21.12 -1.22
CA LYS A 374 27.85 -20.73 -0.06
C LYS A 374 28.19 -19.25 -0.12
N LEU A 375 28.25 -18.64 1.05
CA LEU A 375 28.68 -17.26 1.21
C LEU A 375 29.53 -17.10 2.45
N THR A 376 30.32 -16.03 2.49
CA THR A 376 31.05 -15.61 3.68
C THR A 376 30.51 -14.27 4.14
N LEU A 377 30.18 -14.17 5.42
CA LEU A 377 29.91 -12.88 6.07
C LEU A 377 31.12 -12.45 6.90
N SER A 378 31.37 -11.15 6.92
CA SER A 378 32.32 -10.55 7.85
C SER A 378 31.85 -9.19 8.33
N ALA A 379 32.28 -8.80 9.53
CA ALA A 379 32.05 -7.46 10.07
C ALA A 379 33.28 -7.01 10.89
N PRO A 380 33.65 -5.71 10.84
CA PRO A 380 34.66 -5.16 11.71
C PRO A 380 34.14 -5.09 13.15
N ARG A 381 35.07 -4.96 14.11
CA ARG A 381 34.70 -4.70 15.51
C ARG A 381 33.82 -3.45 15.60
N SER A 382 32.69 -3.54 16.31
CA SER A 382 31.71 -2.44 16.41
C SER A 382 31.12 -2.34 17.82
N SER A 383 30.55 -1.17 18.12
CA SER A 383 29.81 -0.95 19.36
C SER A 383 28.47 -1.69 19.31
N PRO A 384 27.99 -2.30 20.42
CA PRO A 384 26.72 -3.03 20.44
C PRO A 384 25.52 -2.29 19.84
N SER A 385 25.43 -0.96 20.03
CA SER A 385 24.36 -0.13 19.48
C SER A 385 24.32 0.00 17.95
N LYS A 386 25.38 -0.44 17.26
CA LYS A 386 25.50 -0.37 15.79
C LYS A 386 25.42 -1.74 15.13
N ILE A 387 25.32 -2.81 15.92
CA ILE A 387 25.23 -4.17 15.43
C ILE A 387 23.74 -4.42 15.18
N PHE A 388 23.38 -4.82 13.98
CA PHE A 388 22.06 -5.35 13.62
C PHE A 388 22.28 -6.67 12.88
N PRO A 389 21.41 -7.69 12.99
CA PRO A 389 21.58 -8.94 12.27
C PRO A 389 21.63 -8.67 10.76
N PRO A 390 22.52 -9.32 10.00
CA PRO A 390 22.56 -9.15 8.56
C PRO A 390 21.26 -9.69 7.96
N GLU A 391 20.55 -8.84 7.23
CA GLU A 391 19.34 -9.17 6.50
C GLU A 391 19.67 -9.34 5.02
N PHE A 392 19.10 -10.36 4.39
CA PHE A 392 19.30 -10.72 3.00
C PHE A 392 17.99 -10.49 2.25
N ASN A 393 18.09 -9.82 1.11
CA ASN A 393 17.04 -9.76 0.12
C ASN A 393 17.27 -10.88 -0.90
N ILE A 394 16.33 -11.82 -0.96
CA ILE A 394 16.29 -12.94 -1.90
C ILE A 394 15.22 -12.58 -2.94
N THR A 395 15.67 -12.07 -4.08
CA THR A 395 14.82 -11.55 -5.15
C THR A 395 14.60 -12.62 -6.22
N TYR A 396 13.37 -13.13 -6.32
CA TYR A 396 12.92 -13.99 -7.40
C TYR A 396 12.50 -13.10 -8.58
N ASN A 397 13.17 -13.26 -9.74
CA ASN A 397 12.80 -12.55 -10.97
C ASN A 397 11.64 -13.29 -11.64
N PHE A 398 10.45 -13.13 -11.07
CA PHE A 398 9.22 -13.75 -11.59
C PHE A 398 8.74 -13.00 -12.84
N VAL A 399 8.33 -13.75 -13.86
CA VAL A 399 7.72 -13.20 -15.07
C VAL A 399 6.24 -13.58 -15.04
N ASN A 400 5.37 -12.57 -15.06
CA ASN A 400 3.93 -12.78 -15.04
C ASN A 400 3.41 -13.34 -16.37
N SER A 401 2.14 -13.74 -16.40
CA SER A 401 1.45 -14.26 -17.59
C SER A 401 1.49 -13.33 -18.81
N LYS A 402 1.67 -12.02 -18.58
CA LYS A 402 1.81 -10.97 -19.60
C LYS A 402 3.26 -10.72 -20.05
N GLY A 403 4.22 -11.53 -19.59
CA GLY A 403 5.64 -11.40 -19.96
C GLY A 403 6.39 -10.27 -19.24
N GLN A 404 5.80 -9.67 -18.20
CA GLN A 404 6.40 -8.59 -17.43
C GLN A 404 7.21 -9.14 -16.26
N ASN A 405 8.38 -8.57 -15.99
CA ASN A 405 9.18 -8.91 -14.81
C ASN A 405 8.59 -8.26 -13.55
N VAL A 406 8.23 -9.08 -12.58
CA VAL A 406 7.65 -8.71 -11.28
C VAL A 406 8.55 -9.29 -10.18
N PRO A 407 9.55 -8.55 -9.69
CA PRO A 407 10.47 -9.07 -8.69
C PRO A 407 9.74 -9.36 -7.37
N VAL A 408 9.87 -10.59 -6.86
CA VAL A 408 9.32 -11.00 -5.56
C VAL A 408 10.45 -11.13 -4.56
N ILE A 409 10.42 -10.33 -3.50
CA ILE A 409 11.50 -10.26 -2.51
C ILE A 409 11.10 -11.04 -1.25
N ILE A 410 11.94 -11.99 -0.87
CA ILE A 410 11.86 -12.69 0.41
C ILE A 410 13.03 -12.23 1.28
N LYS A 411 12.75 -11.92 2.54
CA LYS A 411 13.77 -11.49 3.52
C LYS A 411 14.20 -12.63 4.43
N ARG A 412 15.52 -12.76 4.65
CA ARG A 412 16.11 -13.67 5.65
C ARG A 412 17.11 -12.93 6.51
N ARG A 413 17.33 -13.40 7.73
CA ARG A 413 18.37 -12.86 8.62
C ARG A 413 19.35 -13.96 8.98
N ALA A 414 20.64 -13.66 9.01
CA ALA A 414 21.59 -14.58 9.63
C ALA A 414 21.57 -14.43 11.15
N LEU A 415 22.05 -15.48 11.80
CA LEU A 415 22.02 -15.63 13.24
C LEU A 415 23.33 -15.15 13.84
N LEU A 416 23.22 -14.37 14.90
CA LEU A 416 24.36 -13.89 15.69
C LEU A 416 24.35 -14.54 17.07
N ARG A 417 25.54 -14.87 17.58
CA ARG A 417 25.79 -15.37 18.93
C ARG A 417 26.56 -14.33 19.75
N ASP A 418 26.39 -14.33 21.07
CA ASP A 418 27.10 -13.40 21.96
C ASP A 418 28.12 -14.16 22.83
N ALA A 419 29.36 -13.68 22.88
CA ALA A 419 30.42 -14.28 23.68
C ALA A 419 30.69 -13.38 24.88
N ARG A 420 30.09 -13.66 26.05
CA ARG A 420 30.28 -12.80 27.24
C ARG A 420 30.48 -13.58 28.52
N GLN A 421 31.34 -13.03 29.38
CA GLN A 421 31.41 -13.43 30.78
C GLN A 421 30.22 -12.84 31.53
N VAL A 422 29.57 -13.68 32.33
CA VAL A 422 28.44 -13.29 33.17
C VAL A 422 28.95 -12.96 34.57
N TYR A 423 28.40 -11.90 35.17
CA TYR A 423 28.71 -11.52 36.54
C TYR A 423 28.36 -12.67 37.51
N VAL A 424 29.26 -12.94 38.46
CA VAL A 424 29.04 -13.89 39.53
C VAL A 424 28.69 -13.09 40.79
N SER A 425 27.47 -13.28 41.27
CA SER A 425 26.98 -12.72 42.51
C SER A 425 27.56 -13.51 43.70
N ASP A 426 28.06 -12.79 44.70
CA ASP A 426 28.52 -13.38 45.96
C ASP A 426 27.34 -13.77 46.89
N LYS A 427 26.10 -13.43 46.49
CA LYS A 427 24.87 -13.70 47.21
C LYS A 427 23.83 -14.35 46.30
N THR A 428 23.02 -15.22 46.89
CA THR A 428 21.82 -15.77 46.25
C THR A 428 20.83 -14.64 45.97
N ILE A 429 20.36 -14.58 44.72
CA ILE A 429 19.44 -13.55 44.24
C ILE A 429 18.01 -13.99 44.52
N LYS A 430 17.22 -13.06 45.04
CA LYS A 430 15.79 -13.23 45.26
C LYS A 430 15.04 -13.12 43.94
N ILE A 431 14.07 -14.02 43.78
CA ILE A 431 13.18 -14.05 42.63
C ILE A 431 11.81 -13.62 43.14
N ASP A 432 11.51 -12.32 42.98
CA ASP A 432 10.28 -11.68 43.48
C ASP A 432 9.68 -10.68 42.49
N GLY A 433 10.07 -10.75 41.22
CA GLY A 433 9.65 -9.81 40.18
C GLY A 433 10.32 -8.45 40.21
N ALA A 434 11.12 -8.11 41.23
CA ALA A 434 11.76 -6.80 41.31
C ALA A 434 13.18 -6.81 40.69
N LYS A 435 13.56 -5.68 40.07
CA LYS A 435 14.91 -5.41 39.56
C LYS A 435 15.67 -4.46 40.49
N ASP A 436 15.48 -4.60 41.79
CA ASP A 436 16.03 -3.72 42.83
C ASP A 436 17.33 -4.26 43.44
N GLU A 437 17.63 -5.55 43.25
CA GLU A 437 18.92 -6.11 43.68
C GLU A 437 20.12 -5.54 42.92
N ILE A 438 21.18 -5.23 43.67
CA ILE A 438 22.46 -4.73 43.13
C ILE A 438 23.04 -5.69 42.08
N ALA A 439 22.81 -6.99 42.23
CA ALA A 439 23.24 -8.00 41.27
C ALA A 439 22.69 -7.73 39.87
N TRP A 440 21.45 -7.23 39.71
CA TRP A 440 20.87 -6.91 38.41
C TRP A 440 21.46 -5.67 37.75
N ASN A 441 21.97 -4.72 38.54
CA ASN A 441 22.69 -3.55 38.02
C ASN A 441 24.08 -3.92 37.51
N LYS A 442 24.68 -4.98 38.05
CA LYS A 442 25.95 -5.56 37.58
C LYS A 442 25.76 -6.69 36.56
N ALA A 443 24.56 -7.24 36.51
CA ALA A 443 24.20 -8.31 35.59
C ALA A 443 24.34 -7.81 34.16
N LEU A 444 24.67 -8.74 33.28
CA LEU A 444 24.95 -8.43 31.91
C LEU A 444 23.65 -8.12 31.16
N PRO A 445 23.45 -6.88 30.66
CA PRO A 445 22.37 -6.62 29.73
C PRO A 445 22.67 -7.35 28.42
N LEU A 446 21.80 -8.29 28.04
CA LEU A 446 21.78 -8.83 26.69
C LEU A 446 21.16 -7.76 25.80
N TYR A 447 22.01 -7.08 25.04
CA TYR A 447 21.56 -6.04 24.13
C TYR A 447 20.99 -6.69 22.87
N ASN A 448 19.78 -6.24 22.51
CA ASN A 448 19.22 -6.11 21.16
C ASN A 448 19.10 -7.37 20.27
N HIS A 449 19.70 -8.53 20.58
CA HIS A 449 19.77 -9.68 19.63
C HIS A 449 19.72 -11.10 20.23
N THR A 450 19.44 -11.28 21.52
CA THR A 450 18.88 -12.57 21.98
C THR A 450 17.42 -12.58 21.56
N TRP A 451 17.08 -13.43 20.60
CA TRP A 451 15.78 -13.46 19.92
C TRP A 451 14.64 -13.84 20.88
N ILE A 452 14.18 -12.84 21.64
CA ILE A 452 12.87 -12.81 22.25
C ILE A 452 11.91 -12.35 21.16
N PHE A 453 11.11 -13.26 20.65
CA PHE A 453 9.95 -12.91 19.85
C PHE A 453 8.81 -12.60 20.83
N SER A 454 8.45 -11.33 21.00
CA SER A 454 7.01 -11.04 20.98
C SER A 454 6.63 -11.06 19.50
N VAL A 455 5.44 -11.57 19.17
CA VAL A 455 4.98 -11.72 17.78
C VAL A 455 5.01 -10.38 17.01
N TYR A 456 5.18 -9.24 17.73
CA TYR A 456 5.14 -7.88 17.20
C TYR A 456 6.28 -6.94 17.63
N GLU A 457 7.52 -7.45 17.74
CA GLU A 457 8.79 -6.74 18.05
C GLU A 457 8.75 -5.20 17.82
N ARG A 458 8.91 -4.42 18.92
CA ARG A 458 9.09 -2.97 18.88
C ARG A 458 10.58 -2.60 18.87
N GLN A 459 11.08 -2.12 17.73
CA GLN A 459 12.46 -1.64 17.62
C GLN A 459 12.75 -0.40 18.47
N ASP A 460 11.73 0.38 18.82
CA ASP A 460 11.84 1.62 19.60
C ASP A 460 11.96 1.39 21.12
N LYS A 461 11.52 0.22 21.61
CA LYS A 461 11.56 -0.16 23.04
C LYS A 461 11.87 -1.66 23.19
N PRO A 462 13.12 -2.09 22.92
CA PRO A 462 13.50 -3.50 22.93
C PRO A 462 13.39 -4.10 24.34
N PRO A 463 13.16 -5.43 24.46
CA PRO A 463 13.13 -6.11 25.74
C PRO A 463 14.49 -5.98 26.45
N LYS A 464 14.46 -5.75 27.77
CA LYS A 464 15.67 -5.68 28.59
C LYS A 464 15.87 -7.00 29.30
N ILE A 465 16.99 -7.66 29.04
CA ILE A 465 17.24 -9.01 29.54
C ILE A 465 18.58 -9.04 30.25
N TYR A 466 18.63 -9.74 31.36
CA TYR A 466 19.79 -9.82 32.23
C TYR A 466 20.05 -11.27 32.61
N LEU A 467 21.34 -11.63 32.57
CA LEU A 467 21.84 -12.92 33.04
C LEU A 467 22.91 -12.70 34.10
N THR A 468 22.85 -13.49 35.15
CA THR A 468 23.82 -13.50 36.27
C THR A 468 23.81 -14.89 36.92
N ARG A 469 24.79 -15.21 37.77
CA ARG A 469 24.82 -16.49 38.50
C ARG A 469 25.39 -16.34 39.89
N ASP A 470 25.21 -17.34 40.74
CA ASP A 470 26.02 -17.55 41.94
C ASP A 470 26.75 -18.91 41.87
N LYS A 471 27.08 -19.49 43.03
CA LYS A 471 27.73 -20.81 43.14
C LYS A 471 26.79 -22.01 42.89
N ASP A 472 25.48 -21.83 42.97
CA ASP A 472 24.48 -22.90 42.95
C ASP A 472 23.45 -22.73 41.82
N TYR A 473 23.24 -21.51 41.32
CA TYR A 473 22.14 -21.13 40.44
C TYR A 473 22.55 -20.18 39.30
N LEU A 474 21.88 -20.34 38.15
CA LEU A 474 21.90 -19.41 37.03
C LEU A 474 20.59 -18.63 37.00
N TYR A 475 20.67 -17.30 37.05
CA TYR A 475 19.52 -16.40 37.13
C TYR A 475 19.24 -15.68 35.82
N PHE A 476 17.95 -15.58 35.48
CA PHE A 476 17.44 -14.83 34.34
C PHE A 476 16.48 -13.74 34.82
N PHE A 477 16.66 -12.51 34.34
CA PHE A 477 15.68 -11.43 34.49
C PHE A 477 15.31 -10.85 33.13
N ALA A 478 14.02 -10.66 32.85
CA ALA A 478 13.58 -9.93 31.66
C ALA A 478 12.49 -8.90 32.01
N GLU A 479 12.56 -7.74 31.37
CA GLU A 479 11.56 -6.67 31.38
C GLU A 479 11.12 -6.42 29.94
N ILE A 480 9.85 -6.69 29.64
CA ILE A 480 9.30 -6.69 28.27
C ILE A 480 8.11 -5.75 28.22
N MET A 481 7.88 -5.07 27.09
CA MET A 481 6.70 -4.23 26.88
C MET A 481 5.87 -4.79 25.73
N ASP A 482 4.58 -5.06 25.98
CA ASP A 482 3.59 -5.49 24.99
C ASP A 482 2.46 -4.45 24.88
N ASP A 483 1.96 -4.27 23.66
CA ASP A 483 0.91 -3.31 23.33
C ASP A 483 -0.03 -3.75 22.19
N ARG A 484 0.07 -5.02 21.76
CA ARG A 484 -0.78 -5.58 20.70
C ARG A 484 -1.15 -7.05 20.95
N TYR A 485 -2.46 -7.34 20.86
CA TYR A 485 -3.09 -8.66 20.75
C TYR A 485 -2.20 -9.78 20.18
N SER A 486 -1.84 -10.74 21.04
CA SER A 486 -0.98 -11.87 20.69
C SER A 486 -1.72 -13.21 20.74
N TYR A 487 -1.86 -13.88 19.59
CA TYR A 487 -2.30 -15.28 19.52
C TYR A 487 -1.27 -16.12 18.78
N TYR A 488 -0.92 -17.29 19.33
CA TYR A 488 -0.34 -18.37 18.54
C TYR A 488 -1.49 -19.16 17.88
N ARG A 489 -1.73 -18.92 16.59
CA ARG A 489 -2.79 -19.59 15.81
C ARG A 489 -2.32 -20.94 15.28
N ASP A 490 -2.96 -22.02 15.71
CA ASP A 490 -3.19 -23.17 14.84
C ASP A 490 -4.51 -22.93 14.08
N ALA A 491 -4.63 -23.50 12.89
CA ALA A 491 -5.68 -23.23 11.91
C ALA A 491 -7.14 -23.46 12.39
N LYS A 492 -7.37 -23.86 13.65
CA LYS A 492 -8.70 -24.19 14.18
C LYS A 492 -9.01 -23.82 15.64
N LYS A 493 -8.12 -23.20 16.45
CA LYS A 493 -8.44 -22.67 17.81
C LYS A 493 -7.27 -21.92 18.44
N ASP A 494 -7.55 -20.97 19.34
CA ASP A 494 -6.56 -20.34 20.22
C ASP A 494 -6.03 -21.37 21.23
N ILE A 495 -4.73 -21.67 21.21
CA ILE A 495 -4.12 -22.77 21.98
C ILE A 495 -3.65 -22.31 23.37
N LEU A 496 -3.07 -21.11 23.48
CA LEU A 496 -2.59 -20.51 24.73
C LEU A 496 -2.72 -19.00 24.62
N SER A 497 -3.55 -18.37 25.46
CA SER A 497 -3.41 -16.95 25.81
C SER A 497 -2.43 -16.87 26.98
N ASP A 498 -1.53 -15.90 26.94
CA ASP A 498 -0.63 -15.53 28.03
C ASP A 498 0.35 -16.62 28.46
N ALA A 499 1.54 -16.64 27.84
CA ALA A 499 2.58 -17.58 28.21
C ALA A 499 3.99 -17.05 27.98
N ILE A 500 4.91 -17.50 28.83
CA ILE A 500 6.35 -17.38 28.58
C ILE A 500 6.85 -18.70 28.04
N VAL A 501 7.48 -18.64 26.87
CA VAL A 501 8.09 -19.80 26.24
C VAL A 501 9.60 -19.64 26.27
N PHE A 502 10.32 -20.63 26.78
CA PHE A 502 11.77 -20.75 26.71
C PHE A 502 12.14 -21.85 25.71
N SER A 503 13.00 -21.51 24.76
CA SER A 503 13.60 -22.48 23.86
C SER A 503 15.12 -22.39 23.95
N THR A 504 15.74 -23.53 24.17
CA THR A 504 17.19 -23.70 24.27
C THR A 504 17.62 -24.67 23.17
N MET A 505 18.18 -24.14 22.09
CA MET A 505 18.72 -24.99 21.02
C MET A 505 20.18 -25.30 21.32
N ILE A 506 20.47 -26.58 21.59
CA ILE A 506 21.85 -27.08 21.62
C ILE A 506 22.14 -27.67 20.24
N ASN A 507 23.10 -27.08 19.53
CA ASN A 507 23.58 -27.56 18.24
C ASN A 507 22.51 -27.70 17.13
N GLU A 508 21.42 -26.92 17.18
CA GLU A 508 20.30 -27.02 16.22
C GLU A 508 19.53 -28.38 16.24
N GLU A 509 19.94 -29.31 17.12
CA GLU A 509 19.33 -30.65 17.26
C GLU A 509 18.12 -30.65 18.19
N ARG A 510 18.16 -29.85 19.27
CA ARG A 510 17.06 -29.77 20.23
C ARG A 510 16.04 -28.72 19.79
N LYS A 511 14.82 -29.19 19.50
CA LYS A 511 13.66 -28.35 19.15
C LYS A 511 12.62 -28.30 20.25
N ASP A 512 13.00 -28.58 21.49
CA ASP A 512 12.04 -28.55 22.59
C ASP A 512 11.84 -27.11 23.05
N ILE A 513 10.60 -26.80 23.43
CA ILE A 513 10.22 -25.52 24.01
C ILE A 513 9.46 -25.76 25.30
N ILE A 514 9.85 -25.02 26.32
CA ILE A 514 9.29 -25.04 27.65
C ILE A 514 8.32 -23.86 27.74
N ILE A 515 7.09 -24.12 28.16
CA ILE A 515 6.01 -23.15 28.18
C ILE A 515 5.57 -22.97 29.63
N PHE A 516 5.52 -21.74 30.10
CA PHE A 516 5.00 -21.31 31.38
C PHE A 516 3.78 -20.43 31.14
N PRO A 517 2.56 -21.00 31.10
CA PRO A 517 1.34 -20.22 30.95
C PRO A 517 1.08 -19.36 32.19
N PHE A 518 0.52 -18.18 32.00
CA PHE A 518 -0.05 -17.36 33.06
C PHE A 518 -1.43 -17.89 33.46
N ASN A 519 -1.46 -19.06 34.09
CA ASN A 519 -2.70 -19.69 34.56
C ASN A 519 -2.63 -20.08 36.04
N GLU A 520 -3.80 -20.33 36.65
CA GLU A 520 -3.90 -20.73 38.07
C GLU A 520 -3.34 -22.13 38.34
N GLU A 521 -3.25 -22.97 37.32
CA GLU A 521 -2.80 -24.36 37.41
C GLU A 521 -1.29 -24.52 37.64
N LYS A 522 -0.49 -23.46 37.41
CA LYS A 522 0.96 -23.43 37.63
C LYS A 522 1.69 -24.63 37.01
N THR A 523 1.23 -25.07 35.85
CA THR A 523 1.77 -26.24 35.16
C THR A 523 2.58 -25.79 33.95
N ALA A 524 3.88 -26.14 33.93
CA ALA A 524 4.74 -25.91 32.78
C ALA A 524 4.66 -27.08 31.80
N PHE A 525 4.81 -26.78 30.50
CA PHE A 525 4.68 -27.76 29.41
C PHE A 525 5.94 -27.83 28.54
N LEU A 526 6.21 -29.01 27.99
CA LEU A 526 7.23 -29.26 26.98
C LEU A 526 6.54 -29.55 25.64
N ALA A 527 6.93 -28.85 24.59
CA ALA A 527 6.44 -29.01 23.21
C ALA A 527 7.58 -29.01 22.18
N LYS A 528 7.27 -29.21 20.90
CA LYS A 528 8.25 -29.17 19.79
C LYS A 528 8.11 -27.87 18.96
N ASP A 529 9.22 -27.21 18.67
CA ASP A 529 9.34 -26.07 17.74
C ASP A 529 9.33 -26.57 16.27
N PRO A 530 8.56 -25.97 15.35
CA PRO A 530 7.68 -24.81 15.55
C PRO A 530 6.24 -25.17 15.90
N LYS A 531 5.86 -26.45 15.96
CA LYS A 531 4.47 -26.89 16.09
C LYS A 531 4.01 -26.96 17.55
N LEU A 532 3.44 -25.88 18.05
CA LEU A 532 2.79 -25.80 19.36
C LEU A 532 1.39 -26.46 19.35
N ILE A 533 1.33 -27.79 19.15
CA ILE A 533 0.06 -28.52 19.16
C ILE A 533 -0.26 -28.94 20.60
N GLN A 534 -1.39 -28.47 21.15
CA GLN A 534 -1.77 -28.70 22.56
C GLN A 534 -1.79 -30.19 22.95
N SER A 535 -2.28 -31.06 22.06
CA SER A 535 -2.34 -32.50 22.30
C SER A 535 -0.97 -33.19 22.33
N GLU A 536 0.06 -32.53 21.83
CA GLU A 536 1.44 -33.03 21.81
C GLU A 536 2.28 -32.47 22.97
N MET A 537 1.70 -31.60 23.80
CA MET A 537 2.38 -31.02 24.96
C MET A 537 2.42 -32.00 26.12
N SER A 538 3.57 -32.09 26.78
CA SER A 538 3.76 -32.92 27.98
C SER A 538 4.05 -32.05 29.20
N LYS A 539 3.52 -32.42 30.37
CA LYS A 539 3.80 -31.69 31.61
C LYS A 539 5.27 -31.86 32.02
N ILE A 540 5.86 -30.81 32.57
CA ILE A 540 7.23 -30.84 33.10
C ILE A 540 7.17 -31.10 34.61
N ASP A 541 7.58 -32.30 35.02
CA ASP A 541 7.72 -32.63 36.44
C ASP A 541 8.89 -31.84 37.07
N GLY A 542 8.63 -31.19 38.21
CA GLY A 542 9.65 -30.44 38.95
C GLY A 542 9.91 -29.01 38.46
N ALA A 543 9.12 -28.48 37.54
CA ALA A 543 9.04 -27.04 37.29
C ALA A 543 8.15 -26.38 38.34
N ASP A 544 8.70 -25.46 39.13
CA ASP A 544 7.97 -24.70 40.15
C ASP A 544 7.93 -23.24 39.72
N TYR A 545 6.76 -22.69 39.45
CA TYR A 545 6.63 -21.27 39.10
C TYR A 545 5.31 -20.68 39.60
N THR A 546 5.31 -19.37 39.76
CA THR A 546 4.17 -18.57 40.14
C THR A 546 4.02 -17.41 39.20
N THR A 547 2.78 -16.95 39.04
CA THR A 547 2.48 -15.73 38.32
C THR A 547 1.76 -14.74 39.24
N ARG A 548 2.04 -13.46 39.05
CA ARG A 548 1.38 -12.37 39.79
C ARG A 548 1.12 -11.19 38.87
N THR A 549 0.05 -10.45 39.15
CA THR A 549 -0.36 -9.28 38.36
C THR A 549 -0.43 -8.06 39.26
N ASP A 550 0.24 -6.99 38.85
CA ASP A 550 0.09 -5.65 39.41
C ASP A 550 -0.76 -4.79 38.47
N LYS A 551 -2.06 -4.77 38.75
CA LYS A 551 -3.07 -4.07 37.93
C LYS A 551 -2.88 -2.55 37.91
N ASN A 552 -2.21 -1.97 38.91
CA ASN A 552 -2.01 -0.52 38.99
C ASN A 552 -0.81 -0.06 38.17
N ALA A 553 0.20 -0.93 38.06
CA ALA A 553 1.41 -0.66 37.30
C ALA A 553 1.37 -1.23 35.86
N GLY A 554 0.39 -2.08 35.54
CA GLY A 554 0.30 -2.78 34.24
C GLY A 554 1.37 -3.86 34.08
N TYR A 555 1.84 -4.45 35.19
CA TYR A 555 2.89 -5.48 35.17
C TYR A 555 2.35 -6.88 35.48
N TYR A 556 2.83 -7.85 34.72
CA TYR A 556 2.71 -9.28 34.99
C TYR A 556 4.08 -9.84 35.31
N TYR A 557 4.13 -10.75 36.27
CA TYR A 557 5.37 -11.41 36.63
C TYR A 557 5.17 -12.91 36.56
N CYS A 558 6.16 -13.59 36.01
CA CYS A 558 6.28 -15.04 36.03
C CYS A 558 7.65 -15.36 36.61
N GLU A 559 7.64 -16.04 37.73
CA GLU A 559 8.82 -16.31 38.54
C GLU A 559 8.84 -17.76 38.94
N GLY A 560 9.99 -18.41 38.82
CA GLY A 560 10.05 -19.83 39.06
C GLY A 560 11.44 -20.40 38.97
N LYS A 561 11.52 -21.72 39.09
CA LYS A 561 12.74 -22.51 38.98
C LYS A 561 12.45 -23.75 38.16
N ILE A 562 13.38 -24.05 37.26
CA ILE A 562 13.36 -25.28 36.48
C ILE A 562 14.74 -25.93 36.54
N SER A 563 14.81 -27.26 36.42
CA SER A 563 16.12 -27.91 36.34
C SER A 563 16.90 -27.43 35.12
N LEU A 564 18.19 -27.19 35.30
CA LEU A 564 19.11 -26.93 34.18
C LEU A 564 19.13 -28.11 33.20
N SER A 565 18.92 -29.34 33.65
CA SER A 565 18.79 -30.51 32.76
C SER A 565 17.52 -30.45 31.90
N THR A 566 16.44 -29.83 32.37
CA THR A 566 15.24 -29.64 31.55
C THR A 566 15.50 -28.64 30.44
N LEU A 567 16.25 -27.57 30.72
CA LEU A 567 16.66 -26.57 29.73
C LEU A 567 17.77 -27.07 28.80
N PHE A 568 18.76 -27.81 29.27
CA PHE A 568 19.94 -28.14 28.46
C PHE A 568 20.11 -29.64 28.16
N GLY A 569 19.23 -30.51 28.65
CA GLY A 569 19.35 -31.96 28.54
C GLY A 569 20.24 -32.56 29.65
N GLU A 570 20.08 -33.86 29.89
CA GLU A 570 20.80 -34.58 30.94
C GLU A 570 22.32 -34.62 30.70
N GLY A 571 23.10 -34.42 31.77
CA GLY A 571 24.56 -34.56 31.77
C GLY A 571 25.38 -33.39 31.20
N LYS A 572 24.75 -32.23 30.93
CA LYS A 572 25.42 -31.12 30.22
C LYS A 572 25.77 -29.89 31.06
N VAL A 573 25.39 -29.86 32.35
CA VAL A 573 25.42 -28.64 33.18
C VAL A 573 25.55 -28.99 34.66
N ASP A 574 26.53 -28.38 35.34
CA ASP A 574 26.58 -28.34 36.81
C ASP A 574 25.62 -27.26 37.35
N GLY A 575 25.22 -27.32 38.63
CA GLY A 575 24.16 -26.47 39.21
C GLY A 575 22.79 -27.16 39.23
N LYS A 576 21.99 -26.95 40.29
CA LYS A 576 20.76 -27.75 40.52
C LYS A 576 19.51 -27.19 39.83
N GLN A 577 19.40 -25.86 39.69
CA GLN A 577 18.21 -25.19 39.16
C GLN A 577 18.56 -23.90 38.41
N PHE A 578 17.66 -23.47 37.53
CA PHE A 578 17.63 -22.21 36.81
C PHE A 578 16.47 -21.36 37.32
N PRO A 579 16.67 -20.54 38.38
CA PRO A 579 15.68 -19.58 38.79
C PRO A 579 15.53 -18.49 37.73
N PHE A 580 14.29 -18.20 37.36
CA PHE A 580 13.96 -17.16 36.40
C PHE A 580 12.96 -16.18 36.99
N ASN A 581 13.13 -14.93 36.63
CA ASN A 581 12.27 -13.82 36.99
C ASN A 581 11.90 -13.07 35.70
N VAL A 582 10.63 -13.00 35.32
CA VAL A 582 10.22 -12.29 34.12
C VAL A 582 9.12 -11.30 34.46
N GLY A 583 9.41 -10.02 34.32
CA GLY A 583 8.44 -8.93 34.36
C GLY A 583 7.99 -8.53 32.95
N VAL A 584 6.69 -8.37 32.78
CA VAL A 584 6.05 -8.00 31.51
C VAL A 584 5.16 -6.80 31.77
N ILE A 585 5.45 -5.69 31.11
CA ILE A 585 4.57 -4.52 31.04
C ILE A 585 3.62 -4.77 29.87
N ASP A 586 2.36 -5.02 30.16
CA ASP A 586 1.36 -5.34 29.14
C ASP A 586 0.16 -4.40 29.37
N ASN A 587 -0.15 -3.63 28.32
CA ASN A 587 -1.17 -2.58 28.37
C ASN A 587 -2.55 -3.06 27.89
N ASP A 588 -2.68 -4.27 27.32
CA ASP A 588 -3.92 -4.79 26.75
C ASP A 588 -4.41 -6.13 27.37
N LEU A 589 -3.72 -6.62 28.39
CA LEU A 589 -4.05 -7.82 29.19
C LEU A 589 -3.82 -9.15 28.45
N GLU A 590 -2.99 -9.17 27.40
CA GLU A 590 -2.60 -10.40 26.69
C GLU A 590 -1.08 -10.44 26.37
N ALA A 591 -0.30 -11.34 26.98
CA ALA A 591 1.18 -11.40 26.87
C ALA A 591 1.72 -12.73 26.33
N PHE A 592 2.13 -12.78 25.05
CA PHE A 592 2.83 -13.95 24.48
C PHE A 592 4.31 -13.65 24.24
N ILE A 593 5.19 -14.32 25.00
CA ILE A 593 6.63 -14.08 24.94
C ILE A 593 7.36 -15.36 24.60
N TYR A 594 8.14 -15.33 23.53
CA TYR A 594 8.92 -16.47 23.07
C TYR A 594 10.42 -16.18 23.13
N LEU A 595 11.07 -16.67 24.19
CA LEU A 595 12.49 -16.52 24.48
C LEU A 595 13.28 -17.63 23.78
N ARG A 596 13.85 -17.34 22.60
CA ARG A 596 14.68 -18.30 21.85
C ARG A 596 16.17 -18.04 22.11
N SER A 597 16.83 -18.95 22.80
CA SER A 597 18.25 -18.84 23.11
C SER A 597 19.07 -19.70 22.12
N TRP A 598 19.60 -19.06 21.08
CA TRP A 598 20.55 -19.70 20.14
C TRP A 598 21.99 -19.31 20.50
N ALA A 599 22.14 -18.55 21.58
CA ALA A 599 23.37 -17.90 21.98
C ALA A 599 24.33 -18.81 22.78
N PHE A 600 24.00 -20.08 22.96
CA PHE A 600 24.68 -20.95 23.91
C PHE A 600 25.33 -22.14 23.19
N ASP A 601 26.60 -21.99 22.83
CA ASP A 601 27.43 -23.06 22.21
C ASP A 601 27.99 -24.02 23.28
N ARG A 602 28.78 -25.05 22.97
CA ARG A 602 29.36 -26.00 23.95
C ARG A 602 30.76 -25.64 24.45
N ASP A 603 31.39 -24.52 24.03
CA ASP A 603 32.79 -24.24 24.39
C ASP A 603 32.94 -23.84 25.88
N PRO A 604 33.42 -24.73 26.77
CA PRO A 604 33.49 -24.48 28.21
C PRO A 604 34.41 -23.31 28.60
N LYS A 605 35.19 -22.75 27.66
CA LYS A 605 36.02 -21.56 27.86
C LYS A 605 35.24 -20.25 27.69
N LEU A 606 34.15 -20.26 26.92
CA LEU A 606 33.30 -19.10 26.68
C LEU A 606 32.09 -19.06 27.63
N TRP A 607 31.81 -20.17 28.32
CA TRP A 607 30.91 -20.19 29.46
C TRP A 607 31.67 -19.84 30.72
N GLY A 608 31.50 -18.62 31.18
CA GLY A 608 31.66 -18.33 32.61
C GLY A 608 30.56 -18.99 33.46
N ILE A 609 29.59 -19.71 32.88
CA ILE A 609 28.31 -20.06 33.51
C ILE A 609 28.14 -21.56 33.79
N LEU A 610 28.83 -22.48 33.10
CA LEU A 610 28.67 -23.95 33.28
C LEU A 610 29.86 -24.68 33.88
N LYS A 611 30.92 -23.96 34.23
CA LYS A 611 31.85 -24.45 35.26
C LYS A 611 31.33 -23.94 36.58
N PHE A 612 30.45 -24.71 37.22
CA PHE A 612 30.24 -24.57 38.64
C PHE A 612 31.35 -25.28 39.40
#